data_AF-A0AAU4JRU6-F1
#
_entry.id   AF-A0AAU4JRU6-F1
#
_cell.length_a   1.000
_cell.length_b   1.000
_cell.length_c   1.000
_cell.angle_alpha   90.00
_cell.angle_beta   90.00
_cell.angle_gamma   90.00
#
_symmetry.space_group_name_H-M   'P 1'
#
loop_
_entity.id
_entity.type
_entity.pdbx_description
1 polymer ?
#
loop_
_entity_poly.entity_id
_entity_poly.type
_entity_poly.pdbx_seq_one_letter_code
_entity_poly.pdbx_strand_id
1 'polypeptide(L)'
;MTTDDRTHRVAARLDHLFRTVYPATLGRPYSYREAAAKIAALAGGEAVISPVYLQQIRTGQRKTPSLDKLAWVAQLFGVPVTYFSDDIVAERVDAQLEIVTELRDDGVRELARLAAGLSAEALEPIKAQLRYARRIEGLPDADSGGTLPVNRV
;
A
#
# COMPACT_ATOMS: atom_id res chain seq x y z
N MET A 1 1.69 -22.93 14.59
CA MET A 1 1.00 -21.88 13.80
C MET A 1 -0.50 -22.12 13.93
N THR A 2 -1.18 -21.35 14.79
CA THR A 2 -2.62 -21.49 15.03
C THR A 2 -3.40 -20.91 13.83
N THR A 3 -4.65 -21.35 13.64
CA THR A 3 -5.52 -20.85 12.55
C THR A 3 -5.70 -19.34 12.61
N ASP A 4 -5.67 -18.77 13.82
CA ASP A 4 -5.79 -17.34 14.10
C ASP A 4 -4.61 -16.54 13.52
N ASP A 5 -3.36 -16.96 13.76
CA ASP A 5 -2.15 -16.32 13.23
C ASP A 5 -2.14 -16.25 11.69
N ARG A 6 -2.69 -17.28 11.04
CA ARG A 6 -2.77 -17.34 9.58
C ARG A 6 -3.84 -16.39 9.05
N THR A 7 -5.00 -16.32 9.71
CA THR A 7 -6.06 -15.36 9.36
C THR A 7 -5.57 -13.92 9.49
N HIS A 8 -4.90 -13.59 10.58
CA HIS A 8 -4.34 -12.26 10.81
C HIS A 8 -3.30 -11.89 9.73
N ARG A 9 -2.45 -12.83 9.32
CA ARG A 9 -1.50 -12.62 8.22
C ARG A 9 -2.17 -12.36 6.88
N VAL A 10 -3.16 -13.16 6.50
CA VAL A 10 -3.89 -12.95 5.23
C VAL A 10 -4.61 -11.61 5.23
N ALA A 11 -5.22 -11.24 6.36
CA ALA A 11 -5.88 -9.95 6.52
C ALA A 11 -4.89 -8.78 6.37
N ALA A 12 -3.74 -8.83 7.07
CA ALA A 12 -2.70 -7.81 7.00
C ALA A 12 -2.11 -7.67 5.59
N ARG A 13 -1.82 -8.79 4.93
CA ARG A 13 -1.32 -8.82 3.55
C ARG A 13 -2.30 -8.25 2.56
N LEU A 14 -3.59 -8.56 2.71
CA LEU A 14 -4.63 -7.98 1.87
C LEU A 14 -4.75 -6.48 2.12
N ASP A 15 -4.71 -6.04 3.38
CA ASP A 15 -4.73 -4.61 3.71
C ASP A 15 -3.58 -3.86 3.05
N HIS A 16 -2.36 -4.42 3.10
CA HIS A 16 -1.18 -3.86 2.46
C HIS A 16 -1.40 -3.65 0.95
N LEU A 17 -1.85 -4.69 0.23
CA LEU A 17 -2.12 -4.59 -1.22
C LEU A 17 -3.16 -3.52 -1.57
N PHE A 18 -4.25 -3.41 -0.78
CA PHE A 18 -5.23 -2.35 -0.99
C PHE A 18 -4.63 -0.94 -0.85
N ARG A 19 -3.63 -0.78 0.03
CA ARG A 19 -2.98 0.50 0.32
C ARG A 19 -1.84 0.85 -0.63
N THR A 20 -1.21 -0.12 -1.28
CA THR A 20 -0.03 0.11 -2.13
C THR A 20 -0.30 -0.11 -3.61
N VAL A 21 -1.21 -1.02 -3.95
CA VAL A 21 -1.45 -1.44 -5.34
C VAL A 21 -2.78 -0.92 -5.85
N TYR A 22 -2.72 0.21 -6.53
CA TYR A 22 -3.83 0.75 -7.33
C TYR A 22 -3.28 1.52 -8.55
N PRO A 23 -4.04 1.67 -9.64
CA PRO A 23 -3.59 2.40 -10.82
C PRO A 23 -3.33 3.87 -10.49
N ALA A 24 -2.27 4.45 -11.07
CA ALA A 24 -1.99 5.89 -10.94
C ALA A 24 -3.17 6.74 -11.44
N THR A 25 -3.89 6.27 -12.47
CA THR A 25 -5.11 6.92 -12.99
C THR A 25 -6.24 6.99 -11.97
N LEU A 26 -6.29 6.07 -10.99
CA LEU A 26 -7.28 6.09 -9.93
C LEU A 26 -6.88 7.06 -8.81
N GLY A 27 -5.58 7.24 -8.56
CA GLY A 27 -5.04 8.16 -7.55
C GLY A 27 -5.36 7.81 -6.09
N ARG A 28 -6.12 6.73 -5.86
CA ARG A 28 -6.53 6.26 -4.52
C ARG A 28 -6.67 4.73 -4.47
N PRO A 29 -6.65 4.13 -3.27
CA PRO A 29 -7.05 2.74 -3.05
C PRO A 29 -8.40 2.38 -3.64
N TYR A 30 -8.54 1.11 -4.05
CA TYR A 30 -9.81 0.55 -4.48
C TYR A 30 -10.83 0.53 -3.34
N SER A 31 -12.08 0.90 -3.64
CA SER A 31 -13.21 0.52 -2.81
C SER A 31 -13.50 -0.99 -2.97
N TYR A 32 -14.16 -1.60 -1.99
CA TYR A 32 -14.54 -3.01 -2.08
C TYR A 32 -15.45 -3.31 -3.28
N ARG A 33 -16.30 -2.35 -3.66
CA ARG A 33 -17.19 -2.48 -4.82
C ARG A 33 -16.42 -2.45 -6.13
N GLU A 34 -15.44 -1.56 -6.26
CA GLU A 34 -14.57 -1.47 -7.44
C GLU A 34 -13.69 -2.72 -7.58
N ALA A 35 -13.11 -3.19 -6.47
CA ALA A 35 -12.31 -4.40 -6.45
C ALA A 35 -13.13 -5.63 -6.87
N ALA A 36 -14.33 -5.81 -6.30
CA ALA A 36 -15.23 -6.90 -6.67
C ALA A 36 -15.66 -6.82 -8.15
N ALA A 37 -15.98 -5.62 -8.65
CA ALA A 37 -16.35 -5.43 -10.06
C ALA A 37 -15.18 -5.74 -11.02
N LYS A 38 -13.96 -5.33 -10.67
CA LYS A 38 -12.75 -5.66 -11.46
C LYS A 38 -12.45 -7.15 -11.45
N ILE A 39 -12.58 -7.80 -10.29
CA ILE A 39 -12.45 -9.25 -10.18
C ILE A 39 -13.49 -9.95 -11.05
N ALA A 40 -14.75 -9.49 -11.03
CA ALA A 40 -15.78 -10.04 -11.89
C ALA A 40 -15.43 -9.89 -13.39
N ALA A 41 -14.90 -8.73 -13.80
CA ALA A 41 -14.44 -8.52 -15.16
C ALA A 41 -13.28 -9.47 -15.55
N LEU A 42 -12.33 -9.72 -14.65
CA LEU A 42 -11.26 -10.71 -14.84
C LEU A 42 -11.80 -12.14 -14.96
N ALA A 43 -12.90 -12.45 -14.27
CA ALA A 43 -13.60 -13.73 -14.31
C ALA A 43 -14.63 -13.83 -15.45
N GLY A 44 -14.51 -13.01 -16.51
CA GLY A 44 -15.42 -13.06 -17.66
C GLY A 44 -16.84 -12.53 -17.39
N GLY A 45 -17.00 -11.71 -16.35
CA GLY A 45 -18.27 -11.10 -15.95
C GLY A 45 -18.97 -11.81 -14.78
N GLU A 46 -18.44 -12.94 -14.29
CA GLU A 46 -19.02 -13.67 -13.18
C GLU A 46 -18.72 -13.02 -11.82
N ALA A 47 -19.73 -12.86 -10.97
CA ALA A 47 -19.59 -12.31 -9.63
C ALA A 47 -18.98 -13.33 -8.63
N VAL A 48 -17.71 -13.69 -8.84
CA VAL A 48 -16.99 -14.71 -8.04
C VAL A 48 -16.69 -14.27 -6.60
N ILE A 49 -16.62 -12.95 -6.35
CA ILE A 49 -16.35 -12.36 -5.03
C ILE A 49 -17.25 -11.14 -4.81
N SER A 50 -17.86 -11.07 -3.62
CA SER A 50 -18.67 -9.91 -3.22
C SER A 50 -17.84 -8.85 -2.47
N PRO A 51 -18.26 -7.58 -2.47
CA PRO A 51 -17.61 -6.51 -1.69
C PRO A 51 -17.56 -6.82 -0.19
N VAL A 52 -18.64 -7.38 0.35
CA VAL A 52 -18.73 -7.79 1.76
C VAL A 52 -17.72 -8.88 2.08
N TYR A 53 -17.50 -9.82 1.16
CA TYR A 53 -16.52 -10.88 1.33
C TYR A 53 -15.08 -10.33 1.41
N LEU A 54 -14.74 -9.35 0.57
CA LEU A 54 -13.43 -8.66 0.64
C LEU A 54 -13.22 -7.96 1.98
N GLN A 55 -14.23 -7.25 2.47
CA GLN A 55 -14.19 -6.61 3.78
C GLN A 55 -13.97 -7.64 4.89
N GLN A 56 -14.69 -8.76 4.87
CA GLN A 56 -14.56 -9.81 5.88
C GLN A 56 -13.17 -10.44 5.90
N ILE A 57 -12.52 -10.64 4.74
CA ILE A 57 -11.13 -11.11 4.70
C ILE A 57 -10.19 -10.05 5.27
N ARG A 58 -10.30 -8.80 4.80
CA ARG A 58 -9.41 -7.71 5.19
C ARG A 58 -9.48 -7.37 6.68
N THR A 59 -10.64 -7.57 7.31
CA THR A 59 -10.85 -7.36 8.75
C THR A 59 -10.60 -8.61 9.59
N GLY A 60 -10.21 -9.73 8.99
CA GLY A 60 -10.00 -11.00 9.70
C GLY A 60 -11.29 -11.69 10.17
N GLN A 61 -12.47 -11.13 9.91
CA GLN A 61 -13.76 -11.78 10.22
C GLN A 61 -13.93 -13.10 9.46
N ARG A 62 -13.40 -13.18 8.23
CA ARG A 62 -13.35 -14.42 7.46
C ARG A 62 -12.04 -15.16 7.75
N LYS A 63 -12.15 -16.20 8.59
CA LYS A 63 -10.99 -16.98 9.04
C LYS A 63 -10.36 -17.87 7.97
N THR A 64 -11.16 -18.40 7.06
CA THR A 64 -10.72 -19.33 6.01
C THR A 64 -11.25 -18.90 4.64
N PRO A 65 -10.60 -17.92 3.97
CA PRO A 65 -10.84 -17.69 2.56
C PRO A 65 -10.40 -18.89 1.73
N SER A 66 -11.15 -19.21 0.66
CA SER A 66 -10.73 -20.29 -0.26
C SER A 66 -9.56 -19.82 -1.12
N LEU A 67 -8.69 -20.76 -1.49
CA LEU A 67 -7.53 -20.46 -2.35
C LEU A 67 -7.96 -19.85 -3.68
N ASP A 68 -9.05 -20.36 -4.28
CA ASP A 68 -9.61 -19.83 -5.53
C ASP A 68 -9.97 -18.34 -5.42
N LYS A 69 -10.52 -17.92 -4.28
CA LYS A 69 -10.87 -16.51 -4.07
C LYS A 69 -9.63 -15.66 -3.85
N LEU A 70 -8.63 -16.18 -3.14
CA LEU A 70 -7.34 -15.51 -3.00
C LEU A 70 -6.61 -15.40 -4.35
N ALA A 71 -6.77 -16.35 -5.27
CA ALA A 71 -6.20 -16.28 -6.61
C ALA A 71 -6.78 -15.12 -7.42
N TRP A 72 -8.10 -14.90 -7.37
CA TRP A 72 -8.73 -13.74 -8.01
C TRP A 72 -8.26 -12.41 -7.42
N VAL A 73 -8.13 -12.35 -6.08
CA VAL A 73 -7.59 -11.17 -5.39
C VAL A 73 -6.13 -10.93 -5.78
N ALA A 74 -5.32 -11.97 -5.81
CA ALA A 74 -3.92 -11.91 -6.23
C ALA A 74 -3.80 -11.38 -7.67
N GLN A 75 -4.65 -11.87 -8.58
CA GLN A 75 -4.69 -11.42 -9.97
C GLN A 75 -5.11 -9.95 -10.11
N LEU A 76 -6.09 -9.48 -9.32
CA LEU A 76 -6.47 -8.06 -9.28
C LEU A 76 -5.27 -7.16 -8.96
N PHE A 77 -4.46 -7.56 -7.98
CA PHE A 77 -3.30 -6.81 -7.52
C PHE A 77 -2.01 -7.16 -8.27
N GLY A 78 -2.04 -8.09 -9.23
CA GLY A 78 -0.88 -8.49 -10.01
C GLY A 78 0.22 -9.18 -9.19
N VAL A 79 -0.13 -9.82 -8.07
CA VAL A 79 0.80 -10.58 -7.22
C VAL A 79 0.58 -12.09 -7.36
N PRO A 80 1.58 -12.94 -7.08
CA PRO A 80 1.36 -14.39 -7.05
C PRO A 80 0.44 -14.79 -5.89
N VAL A 81 -0.41 -15.80 -6.06
CA VAL A 81 -1.31 -16.27 -4.99
C VAL A 81 -0.56 -16.76 -3.74
N THR A 82 0.67 -17.25 -3.92
CA THR A 82 1.57 -17.66 -2.84
C THR A 82 1.95 -16.53 -1.90
N TYR A 83 1.79 -15.26 -2.31
CA TYR A 83 1.92 -14.10 -1.44
C TYR A 83 1.12 -14.24 -0.14
N PHE A 84 -0.07 -14.84 -0.19
CA PHE A 84 -0.92 -15.01 1.01
C PHE A 84 -0.49 -16.14 1.94
N SER A 85 0.40 -17.04 1.50
CA SER A 85 0.75 -18.26 2.26
C SER A 85 2.25 -18.44 2.53
N ASP A 86 3.11 -17.87 1.71
CA ASP A 86 4.57 -18.00 1.77
C ASP A 86 5.17 -16.67 2.23
N ASP A 87 5.83 -16.70 3.39
CA ASP A 87 6.41 -15.52 4.02
C ASP A 87 7.59 -14.95 3.21
N ILE A 88 8.38 -15.83 2.55
CA ILE A 88 9.51 -15.41 1.71
C ILE A 88 9.00 -14.70 0.44
N VAL A 89 7.93 -15.24 -0.16
CA VAL A 89 7.30 -14.58 -1.31
C VAL A 89 6.69 -13.25 -0.90
N ALA A 90 6.05 -13.18 0.27
CA ALA A 90 5.46 -11.95 0.79
C ALA A 90 6.51 -10.84 0.97
N GLU A 91 7.60 -11.14 1.69
CA GLU A 91 8.68 -10.18 1.92
C GLU A 91 9.28 -9.65 0.61
N ARG A 92 9.48 -10.54 -0.38
CA ARG A 92 9.99 -10.13 -1.69
C ARG A 92 9.02 -9.22 -2.44
N VAL A 93 7.72 -9.53 -2.41
CA VAL A 93 6.69 -8.71 -3.07
C VAL A 93 6.55 -7.37 -2.37
N ASP A 94 6.54 -7.34 -1.04
CA ASP A 94 6.43 -6.11 -0.25
C ASP A 94 7.60 -5.17 -0.54
N ALA A 95 8.82 -5.69 -0.59
CA ALA A 95 10.00 -4.90 -0.97
C ALA A 95 9.90 -4.31 -2.39
N GLN A 96 9.26 -5.01 -3.33
CA GLN A 96 9.01 -4.49 -4.67
C GLN A 96 7.91 -3.41 -4.69
N LEU A 97 6.88 -3.56 -3.85
CA LEU A 97 5.79 -2.61 -3.72
C LEU A 97 6.22 -1.29 -3.07
N GLU A 98 7.15 -1.34 -2.10
CA GLU A 98 7.74 -0.14 -1.50
C GLU A 98 8.39 0.75 -2.56
N ILE A 99 9.18 0.17 -3.49
CA ILE A 99 9.83 0.89 -4.59
C ILE A 99 8.79 1.60 -5.47
N VAL A 100 7.66 0.94 -5.78
CA VAL A 100 6.58 1.54 -6.58
C VAL A 100 5.87 2.67 -5.83
N THR A 101 5.75 2.54 -4.51
CA THR A 101 5.10 3.54 -3.66
C THR A 101 5.96 4.81 -3.56
N GLU A 102 7.28 4.66 -3.44
CA GLU A 102 8.25 5.77 -3.50
C GLU A 102 8.21 6.49 -4.86
N LEU A 103 8.10 5.74 -5.96
CA LEU A 103 7.96 6.33 -7.31
C LEU A 103 6.64 7.07 -7.54
N ARG A 104 5.65 6.94 -6.65
CA ARG A 104 4.35 7.66 -6.69
C ARG A 104 4.31 8.91 -5.82
N ASP A 105 5.43 9.31 -5.19
CA ASP A 105 5.50 10.47 -4.31
C ASP A 105 5.46 11.82 -5.08
N ASP A 106 4.37 12.02 -5.83
CA ASP A 106 4.09 13.19 -6.65
C ASP A 106 3.97 14.49 -5.83
N GLY A 107 3.72 14.38 -4.52
CA GLY A 107 3.74 15.51 -3.58
C GLY A 107 5.15 16.05 -3.34
N VAL A 108 6.15 15.16 -3.24
CA VAL A 108 7.56 15.55 -3.27
C VAL A 108 7.94 16.16 -4.62
N ARG A 109 7.43 15.60 -5.73
CA ARG A 109 7.66 16.18 -7.06
C ARG A 109 7.05 17.57 -7.21
N GLU A 110 5.87 17.81 -6.66
CA GLU A 110 5.21 19.12 -6.74
C GLU A 110 5.91 20.16 -5.86
N LEU A 111 6.32 19.78 -4.65
CA LEU A 111 7.14 20.63 -3.78
C LEU A 111 8.47 20.99 -4.46
N ALA A 112 9.11 20.03 -5.14
CA ALA A 112 10.33 20.28 -5.91
C ALA A 112 10.08 21.22 -7.11
N ARG A 113 8.93 21.10 -7.80
CA ARG A 113 8.54 22.02 -8.88
C ARG A 113 8.30 23.44 -8.39
N LEU A 114 7.63 23.61 -7.25
CA LEU A 114 7.33 24.93 -6.67
C LEU A 114 8.58 25.61 -6.07
N ALA A 115 9.51 24.81 -5.53
CA ALA A 115 10.77 25.32 -5.01
C ALA A 115 11.75 25.76 -6.12
N ALA A 116 11.54 25.33 -7.37
CA ALA A 116 12.42 25.63 -8.49
C ALA A 116 12.42 27.13 -8.81
N GLY A 117 13.59 27.77 -8.72
CA GLY A 117 13.79 29.19 -9.05
C GLY A 117 13.75 30.16 -7.87
N LEU A 118 13.49 29.69 -6.65
CA LEU A 118 13.54 30.53 -5.44
C LEU A 118 14.99 30.83 -5.00
N SER A 119 15.21 32.01 -4.39
CA SER A 119 16.49 32.38 -3.79
C SER A 119 16.75 31.62 -2.48
N ALA A 120 18.01 31.51 -2.08
CA ALA A 120 18.38 30.85 -0.82
C ALA A 120 17.67 31.49 0.40
N GLU A 121 17.56 32.81 0.41
CA GLU A 121 16.85 33.57 1.43
C GLU A 121 15.35 33.23 1.48
N ALA A 122 14.72 33.00 0.31
CA ALA A 122 13.32 32.60 0.22
C ALA A 122 13.07 31.13 0.60
N LEU A 123 14.07 30.25 0.47
CA LEU A 123 13.95 28.83 0.81
C LEU A 123 14.10 28.55 2.31
N GLU A 124 14.87 29.35 3.06
CA GLU A 124 15.09 29.12 4.49
C GLU A 124 13.81 29.08 5.37
N PRO A 125 12.83 29.99 5.22
CA PRO A 125 11.60 29.89 6.01
C PRO A 125 10.77 28.63 5.66
N ILE A 126 10.80 28.20 4.40
CA ILE A 126 10.10 26.98 3.94
C ILE A 126 10.74 25.74 4.56
N LYS A 127 12.08 25.66 4.59
CA LYS A 127 12.81 24.58 5.27
C LYS A 127 12.51 24.54 6.76
N ALA A 128 12.43 25.70 7.43
CA ALA A 128 12.11 25.78 8.84
C ALA A 128 10.70 25.24 9.14
N GLN A 129 9.72 25.58 8.30
CA GLN A 129 8.36 25.01 8.40
C GLN A 129 8.35 23.50 8.17
N LEU A 130 9.12 22.99 7.20
CA LEU A 130 9.20 21.55 6.94
C LEU A 130 9.84 20.79 8.11
N ARG A 131 10.92 21.31 8.70
CA ARG A 131 11.53 20.74 9.93
C ARG A 131 10.57 20.76 11.12
N TYR A 132 9.75 21.80 11.23
CA TYR A 132 8.73 21.86 12.27
C TYR A 132 7.64 20.81 12.08
N ALA A 133 7.13 20.64 10.86
CA ALA A 133 6.16 19.61 10.52
C ALA A 133 6.71 18.19 10.84
N ARG A 134 7.96 17.90 10.46
CA ARG A 134 8.64 16.63 10.78
C ARG A 134 8.68 16.34 12.28
N ARG A 135 8.99 17.34 13.10
CA ARG A 135 9.03 17.20 14.56
C ARG A 135 7.65 16.94 15.16
N ILE A 136 6.60 17.59 14.66
CA ILE A 136 5.22 17.30 15.10
C ILE A 136 4.85 15.84 14.76
N GLU A 137 5.27 15.35 13.60
CA GLU A 137 4.98 13.99 13.16
C GLU A 137 5.92 12.93 13.76
N GLY A 138 6.86 13.32 14.63
CA GLY A 138 7.84 12.39 15.22
C GLY A 138 8.84 11.83 14.21
N LEU A 139 8.99 12.47 13.06
CA LEU A 139 9.95 12.10 12.02
C LEU A 139 11.32 12.70 12.34
N PRO A 140 12.42 11.99 12.05
CA PRO A 140 13.77 12.47 12.32
C PRO A 140 14.07 13.74 11.51
N ASP A 141 14.84 14.69 12.06
CA ASP A 141 15.22 15.90 11.33
C ASP A 141 16.13 15.58 10.13
N ALA A 142 15.83 16.17 8.97
CA ALA A 142 16.50 15.86 7.69
C ALA A 142 17.99 16.22 7.64
N ASP A 143 18.47 17.08 8.55
CA ASP A 143 19.89 17.47 8.66
C ASP A 143 20.71 16.51 9.53
N SER A 144 20.06 15.49 10.12
CA SER A 144 20.75 14.39 10.80
C SER A 144 21.16 13.39 9.73
N GLY A 145 22.42 13.45 9.26
CA GLY A 145 22.94 12.57 8.21
C GLY A 145 22.92 11.07 8.56
N GLY A 146 21.75 10.44 8.46
CA GLY A 146 21.57 9.01 8.69
C GLY A 146 20.22 8.53 8.20
N THR A 147 20.26 7.70 7.15
CA THR A 147 19.27 6.69 6.73
C THR A 147 17.79 7.06 6.84
N LEU A 148 17.13 7.22 5.68
CA LEU A 148 15.67 7.21 5.56
C LEU A 148 15.11 6.03 6.39
N PRO A 149 14.27 6.27 7.40
CA PRO A 149 13.69 5.19 8.18
C PRO A 149 12.78 4.36 7.27
N VAL A 150 13.22 3.14 6.98
CA VAL A 150 12.38 2.05 6.51
C VAL A 150 11.34 1.81 7.60
N ASN A 151 10.06 2.01 7.29
CA ASN A 151 9.02 1.97 8.30
C ASN A 151 8.82 0.52 8.78
N ARG A 152 9.34 0.21 9.98
CA ARG A 152 9.11 -1.05 10.70
C ARG A 152 8.06 -0.83 11.78
N VAL A 153 7.11 -1.75 11.87
CA VAL A 153 6.57 -2.21 13.16
C VAL A 153 6.88 -3.70 13.25
#